data_AF-A0A2D9XVL2-F1
#
_entry.id   AF-A0A2D9XVL2-F1
#
_cell.length_a   1.000
_cell.length_b   1.000
_cell.length_c   1.000
_cell.angle_alpha   90.00
_cell.angle_beta   90.00
_cell.angle_gamma   90.00
#
_symmetry.space_group_name_H-M   'P 1'
#
loop_
_entity.id
_entity.type
_entity.pdbx_description
1 polymer ?
#
loop_
_entity_poly.entity_id
_entity_poly.type
_entity_poly.pdbx_seq_one_letter_code
_entity_poly.pdbx_strand_id
1 'polypeptide(L)' 'MSLDILSIKYTDFDADKQFEHSLKHSGFAVINDHPIESDLIDEVYEDWKNYFS' A
#
# COMPACT_ATOMS: atom_id res chain seq x y z
N MET A 1 15.35 16.84 -4.63
CA MET A 1 15.02 16.33 -3.28
C MET A 1 14.40 14.98 -3.49
N SER A 2 14.97 13.91 -2.94
CA SER A 2 14.27 12.63 -2.87
C SER A 2 13.20 12.76 -1.79
N LEU A 3 11.97 12.34 -2.07
CA LEU A 3 11.00 12.10 -1.01
C LEU A 3 11.39 10.77 -0.36
N ASP A 4 11.79 10.81 0.90
CA ASP A 4 12.03 9.60 1.69
C ASP A 4 10.67 9.02 2.09
N ILE A 5 10.08 8.24 1.17
CA ILE A 5 8.81 7.54 1.38
C ILE A 5 9.10 6.29 2.21
N LEU A 6 8.42 6.14 3.35
CA LEU A 6 8.59 4.98 4.21
C LEU A 6 7.80 3.78 3.66
N SER A 7 8.46 2.63 3.66
CA SER A 7 7.89 1.33 3.38
C SER A 7 7.63 0.61 4.70
N ILE A 8 6.37 0.32 4.98
CA ILE A 8 5.88 -0.12 6.28
C ILE A 8 5.27 -1.51 6.11
N LYS A 9 5.55 -2.44 7.01
CA LYS A 9 4.81 -3.71 7.06
C LYS A 9 3.58 -3.53 7.93
N TYR A 10 2.42 -3.87 7.40
CA TYR A 10 1.15 -3.75 8.13
C TYR A 10 1.13 -4.56 9.44
N THR A 11 1.91 -5.65 9.48
CA THR A 11 1.98 -6.58 10.61
C THR A 11 2.93 -6.14 11.74
N ASP A 12 3.70 -5.06 11.55
CA ASP A 12 4.60 -4.54 12.58
C ASP A 12 3.82 -3.88 13.72
N PHE A 13 4.34 -4.00 14.95
CA PHE A 13 3.68 -3.47 16.15
C PHE A 13 3.52 -1.94 16.17
N ASP A 14 4.38 -1.19 15.47
CA ASP A 14 4.32 0.28 15.40
C ASP A 14 3.94 0.80 14.00
N ALA A 15 3.36 -0.06 13.16
CA ALA A 15 2.98 0.28 11.79
C ALA A 15 2.08 1.52 11.72
N ASP A 16 1.22 1.72 12.73
CA ASP A 16 0.36 2.90 12.90
C ASP A 16 1.16 4.20 13.05
N LYS A 17 2.19 4.19 13.91
CA LYS A 17 3.07 5.34 14.15
C LYS A 17 3.96 5.64 12.95
N GLN A 18 4.51 4.61 12.32
CA GLN A 18 5.29 4.79 11.09
C GLN A 18 4.44 5.38 9.97
N PHE A 19 3.19 4.93 9.84
CA PHE A 19 2.26 5.42 8.84
C PHE A 19 1.89 6.88 9.06
N GLU A 20 1.52 7.24 10.29
CA GLU A 20 1.25 8.64 10.66
C GLU A 20 2.46 9.53 10.37
N HIS A 21 3.67 9.09 10.75
CA HIS A 21 4.90 9.82 10.51
C HIS A 21 5.15 10.04 9.01
N SER A 22 5.01 8.98 8.19
CA SER A 22 5.26 9.05 6.75
C SER A 22 4.30 10.01 6.05
N LEU A 23 3.01 9.94 6.38
CA LEU A 23 2.00 10.84 5.83
C LEU A 23 2.26 12.30 6.21
N LYS A 24 2.64 12.57 7.46
CA LYS A 24 2.92 13.95 7.92
C LYS A 24 4.12 14.59 7.22
N HIS A 25 5.17 13.82 6.96
CA HIS A 25 6.44 14.36 6.46
C HIS A 25 6.59 14.29 4.94
N SER A 26 6.04 13.26 4.31
CA SER A 26 6.17 13.03 2.86
C SER A 26 4.85 13.11 2.10
N GLY A 27 3.71 13.04 2.78
CA GLY A 27 2.39 12.94 2.16
C GLY A 27 2.05 11.55 1.62
N PHE A 28 3.00 10.61 1.66
CA PHE A 28 2.86 9.27 1.10
C PHE A 28 3.35 8.21 2.10
N ALA A 29 2.93 6.96 1.91
CA ALA A 29 3.43 5.79 2.61
C ALA A 29 3.24 4.56 1.71
N VAL A 30 4.16 3.61 1.76
CA VAL A 30 4.02 2.32 1.10
C VAL A 30 3.71 1.28 2.18
N ILE A 31 2.62 0.52 2.02
CA ILE A 31 2.21 -0.53 2.97
C ILE A 31 2.41 -1.88 2.30
N ASN A 32 3.19 -2.75 2.92
CA ASN A 32 3.38 -4.15 2.53
C ASN A 32 2.68 -5.08 3.54
N ASP A 33 2.52 -6.35 3.18
CA ASP A 33 1.88 -7.38 4.01
C ASP A 33 0.46 -6.95 4.46
N HIS A 34 -0.24 -6.18 3.62
CA HIS A 34 -1.59 -5.69 3.90
C HIS A 34 -2.62 -6.83 3.84
N PRO A 35 -3.75 -6.73 4.55
CA PRO A 35 -4.73 -7.82 4.65
C PRO A 35 -5.63 -7.96 3.41
N ILE A 36 -5.45 -7.14 2.37
CA ILE A 36 -6.18 -7.30 1.12
C ILE A 36 -5.61 -8.53 0.39
N GLU A 37 -6.45 -9.52 0.17
CA GLU A 37 -6.12 -10.75 -0.54
C GLU A 37 -5.58 -10.45 -1.95
N SER A 38 -4.43 -11.00 -2.30
CA SER A 38 -3.82 -10.80 -3.62
C SER A 38 -4.69 -11.35 -4.74
N ASP A 39 -5.33 -12.50 -4.52
CA ASP A 39 -6.22 -13.14 -5.50
C ASP A 39 -7.40 -12.23 -5.88
N LEU A 40 -7.94 -11.46 -4.92
CA LEU A 40 -9.01 -10.48 -5.18
C LEU A 40 -8.53 -9.34 -6.08
N ILE A 41 -7.30 -8.86 -5.87
CA ILE A 41 -6.71 -7.81 -6.71
C ILE A 41 -6.54 -8.35 -8.12
N ASP A 42 -5.97 -9.55 -8.27
CA ASP A 42 -5.74 -10.18 -9.56
C ASP A 42 -7.05 -10.44 -10.33
N GLU A 43 -8.09 -10.91 -9.64
CA GLU A 43 -9.43 -11.11 -10.23
C GLU A 43 -10.00 -9.79 -10.75
N VAL A 44 -9.97 -8.73 -9.95
CA VAL A 44 -10.46 -7.41 -10.34
C VAL A 44 -9.67 -6.87 -11.55
N TYR A 45 -8.34 -7.04 -11.58
CA TYR A 45 -7.53 -6.61 -12.73
C TYR A 45 -7.91 -7.36 -14.02
N GLU A 46 -8.13 -8.68 -13.95
CA GLU A 46 -8.56 -9.45 -15.12
C GLU A 46 -9.98 -9.09 -15.58
N ASP A 47 -10.92 -8.86 -14.66
CA ASP A 47 -12.28 -8.40 -14.99
C ASP A 47 -12.27 -7.07 -15.75
N TRP A 48 -11.53 -6.08 -15.24
CA TRP A 48 -11.43 -4.77 -15.90
C TRP A 48 -10.72 -4.85 -17.25
N LYS A 49 -9.69 -5.68 -17.37
CA LYS A 49 -8.99 -5.93 -18.64
C LYS A 49 -9.90 -6.57 -19.67
N ASN A 50 -10.71 -7.57 -19.28
CA ASN A 50 -11.69 -8.22 -20.15
C ASN A 50 -12.82 -7.26 -20.58
N TYR A 51 -13.21 -6.33 -19.71
CA TYR A 51 -14.22 -5.32 -20.03
C TYR A 51 -13.75 -4.30 -21.07
N PHE A 52 -12.48 -3.88 -21.02
CA PHE A 52 -11.93 -2.83 -21.88
C PHE A 52 -11.23 -3.32 -23.16
N SER A 53 -11.02 -4.63 -23.31
CA SER A 53 -10.46 -5.24 -24.53
C SER A 53 -11.49 -5.35 -25.65
#